data_AF-A0AAP7W3U7-F1
#
_entry.id   AF-A0AAP7W3U7-F1
#
_cell.length_a   1.000
_cell.length_b   1.000
_cell.length_c   1.000
_cell.angle_alpha   90.00
_cell.angle_beta   90.00
_cell.angle_gamma   90.00
#
_symmetry.space_group_name_H-M   'P 1'
#
loop_
_entity.id
_entity.type
_entity.pdbx_description
1 polymer ?
#
loop_
_entity_poly.entity_id
_entity_poly.type
_entity_poly.pdbx_seq_one_letter_code
_entity_poly.pdbx_strand_id
1 'polypeptide(L)' 'MNKWNPLDHIMGVKEAGEMWGLSADRVKGLCQSDEVIAKKVGNSWILDKNQQNPKGGRKIRLGGRKNENMGTRRI' A
#
# COMPACT_ATOMS: atom_id res chain seq x y z
N MET A 1 -11.24 -12.73 29.64
CA MET A 1 -10.46 -11.52 29.24
C MET A 1 -10.24 -11.59 27.73
N ASN A 2 -10.80 -10.65 26.96
CA ASN A 2 -10.47 -10.53 25.54
C ASN A 2 -9.02 -10.06 25.43
N LYS A 3 -8.15 -10.92 24.89
CA LYS A 3 -6.73 -10.62 24.66
C LYS A 3 -6.62 -9.89 23.34
N TRP A 4 -6.11 -8.66 23.36
CA TRP A 4 -5.82 -7.92 22.13
C TRP A 4 -4.67 -8.59 21.38
N ASN A 5 -4.88 -8.87 20.09
CA ASN A 5 -3.89 -9.46 19.21
C ASN A 5 -3.67 -8.55 17.99
N PRO A 6 -2.47 -7.97 17.80
CA PRO A 6 -2.16 -7.12 16.65
C PRO A 6 -2.40 -7.80 15.30
N LEU A 7 -2.30 -9.13 15.24
CA LEU A 7 -2.47 -9.89 14.01
C LEU A 7 -3.92 -9.85 13.49
N ASP A 8 -4.90 -9.58 14.36
CA ASP A 8 -6.31 -9.49 13.97
C ASP A 8 -6.63 -8.15 13.26
N HIS A 9 -5.70 -7.19 13.31
CA HIS A 9 -5.84 -5.83 12.77
C HIS A 9 -4.95 -5.56 11.56
N ILE A 10 -4.27 -6.57 11.04
CA ILE A 10 -3.49 -6.48 9.81
C ILE A 10 -4.09 -7.39 8.75
N MET A 11 -3.86 -7.05 7.48
CA MET A 11 -4.31 -7.84 6.35
C MET A 11 -3.26 -7.90 5.25
N GLY A 12 -3.38 -8.92 4.40
CA GLY A 12 -2.56 -9.05 3.20
C GLY A 12 -3.17 -8.34 1.99
N VAL A 13 -2.39 -8.24 0.91
CA VAL A 13 -2.81 -7.62 -0.37
C VAL A 13 -4.06 -8.27 -0.96
N LYS A 14 -4.16 -9.60 -0.89
CA LYS A 14 -5.30 -10.34 -1.44
C LYS A 14 -6.58 -10.05 -0.67
N GLU A 15 -6.51 -10.13 0.67
CA GLU A 15 -7.63 -9.83 1.57
C GLU A 15 -8.10 -8.37 1.40
N ALA A 16 -7.16 -7.42 1.32
CA ALA A 16 -7.48 -6.02 1.04
C ALA A 16 -8.16 -5.85 -0.33
N GLY A 17 -7.73 -6.61 -1.35
CA GLY A 17 -8.35 -6.60 -2.68
C GLY A 17 -9.80 -7.07 -2.65
N GLU A 18 -10.07 -8.17 -1.95
CA GLU A 18 -11.42 -8.70 -1.73
C GLU A 18 -12.29 -7.69 -0.96
N MET A 19 -11.76 -7.10 0.12
CA MET A 19 -12.47 -6.11 0.94
C MET A 19 -12.78 -4.80 0.18
N TRP A 20 -11.85 -4.33 -0.65
CA TRP A 20 -11.97 -3.04 -1.35
C TRP A 20 -12.53 -3.15 -2.78
N GLY A 21 -12.81 -4.37 -3.26
CA GLY A 21 -13.21 -4.61 -4.65
C GLY A 21 -12.12 -4.15 -5.63
N LEU A 22 -10.87 -4.54 -5.37
CA LEU A 22 -9.68 -4.22 -6.16
C LEU A 22 -8.92 -5.48 -6.52
N SER A 23 -8.20 -5.47 -7.65
CA SER A 23 -7.23 -6.51 -7.92
C SER A 23 -6.06 -6.43 -6.92
N ALA A 24 -5.46 -7.57 -6.61
CA ALA A 24 -4.26 -7.63 -5.76
C ALA A 24 -3.13 -6.73 -6.30
N ASP A 25 -2.95 -6.69 -7.63
CA ASP A 25 -1.96 -5.81 -8.25
C ASP A 25 -2.27 -4.33 -8.03
N ARG A 26 -3.55 -3.92 -8.08
CA ARG A 26 -3.92 -2.54 -7.78
C ARG A 26 -3.63 -2.20 -6.33
N VAL A 27 -3.93 -3.10 -5.39
CA VAL A 27 -3.59 -2.92 -3.97
C VAL A 27 -2.08 -2.83 -3.75
N LYS A 28 -1.31 -3.69 -4.42
CA LYS A 28 0.16 -3.64 -4.39
C LYS A 28 0.70 -2.29 -4.90
N GLY A 29 0.10 -1.76 -5.97
CA GLY A 29 0.42 -0.43 -6.48
C GLY A 29 0.16 0.67 -5.45
N LEU A 30 -0.96 0.61 -4.72
CA LEU A 30 -1.26 1.54 -3.62
C LEU A 30 -0.23 1.46 -2.49
N CYS A 31 0.23 0.26 -2.15
CA CYS A 31 1.27 0.07 -1.14
C CYS A 31 2.61 0.66 -1.60
N GLN A 32 2.94 0.55 -2.89
CA GLN A 32 4.17 1.08 -3.46
C GLN A 32 4.16 2.61 -3.59
N SER A 33 2.99 3.22 -3.75
CA SER A 33 2.82 4.67 -3.87
C SER A 33 2.57 5.37 -2.53
N ASP A 34 2.62 4.65 -1.40
CA ASP A 34 2.28 5.13 -0.06
C ASP A 34 0.87 5.77 0.02
N GLU A 35 -0.07 5.33 -0.83
CA GLU A 35 -1.48 5.76 -0.81
C GLU A 35 -2.31 5.07 0.29
N VAL A 36 -1.73 4.05 0.94
CA VAL A 36 -2.33 3.26 2.03
C VAL A 36 -1.31 3.02 3.14
N ILE A 37 -1.78 2.82 4.36
CA ILE A 37 -0.96 2.43 5.51
C ILE A 37 -0.55 0.98 5.32
N ALA A 38 0.68 0.77 4.87
CA ALA A 38 1.24 -0.55 4.61
C ALA A 38 2.74 -0.62 4.91
N LYS A 39 3.23 -1.82 5.18
CA LYS A 39 4.66 -2.12 5.33
C LYS A 39 5.04 -3.38 4.58
N LYS A 40 6.18 -3.33 3.89
CA LYS A 40 6.77 -4.52 3.25
C LYS A 40 7.54 -5.35 4.28
N VAL A 41 7.23 -6.63 4.36
CA VAL A 41 7.92 -7.63 5.20
C VAL A 41 8.31 -8.81 4.31
N GLY A 42 9.62 -8.97 4.09
CA GLY A 42 10.12 -9.93 3.10
C GLY A 42 9.59 -9.62 1.70
N ASN A 43 8.86 -10.57 1.11
CA ASN A 43 8.22 -10.41 -0.21
C ASN A 43 6.72 -10.05 -0.13
N SER A 44 6.19 -9.90 1.08
CA SER A 44 4.77 -9.64 1.32
C SER A 44 4.53 -8.19 1.77
N TRP A 45 3.33 -7.70 1.51
CA TRP A 45 2.85 -6.42 2.03
C TRP A 45 1.82 -6.69 3.12
N ILE A 46 1.98 -5.99 4.24
CA ILE A 46 1.09 -6.01 5.39
C ILE A 46 0.40 -4.64 5.45
N LEU A 47 -0.92 -4.62 5.48
CA LEU A 47 -1.74 -3.41 5.53
C LEU A 47 -2.45 -3.33 6.88
N ASP A 48 -2.71 -2.13 7.37
CA ASP A 48 -3.69 -1.93 8.45
C ASP A 48 -5.08 -2.29 7.93
N LYS A 49 -5.79 -3.18 8.63
CA LYS A 49 -7.12 -3.69 8.24
C LYS A 49 -8.22 -2.65 8.46
N ASN A 50 -8.02 -1.73 9.39
CA ASN A 50 -9.04 -0.76 9.79
C ASN A 50 -9.04 0.53 8.95
N GLN A 51 -8.08 0.68 8.04
CA GLN A 51 -8.01 1.86 7.17
C GLN A 51 -9.10 1.85 6.09
N GLN A 52 -9.48 3.05 5.65
CA GLN A 52 -10.49 3.21 4.60
C GLN A 52 -9.91 2.93 3.21
N ASN A 53 -10.77 2.46 2.30
CA ASN A 53 -10.41 2.32 0.89
C ASN A 53 -10.04 3.70 0.30
N PRO A 54 -8.83 3.87 -0.27
CA PRO A 54 -8.39 5.17 -0.82
C PRO A 54 -9.20 5.64 -2.03
N LYS A 55 -10.12 4.82 -2.58
CA LYS A 55 -11.05 5.18 -3.67
C LYS A 55 -11.96 6.39 -3.36
N GLY A 56 -11.98 6.92 -2.13
CA GLY A 56 -12.67 8.17 -1.80
C GLY A 56 -12.11 9.43 -2.46
N GLY A 57 -10.92 9.37 -3.08
CA GLY A 57 -10.34 10.51 -3.78
C GLY A 57 -9.80 10.10 -5.14
N ARG A 58 -10.61 10.21 -6.18
CA ARG A 58 -10.10 10.34 -7.56
C ARG A 58 -9.31 11.65 -7.61
N LYS A 59 -8.06 11.67 -7.13
CA LYS A 59 -7.14 12.75 -7.45
C LYS A 59 -6.97 12.69 -8.96
N ILE A 60 -7.63 13.61 -9.66
CA ILE A 60 -7.28 13.98 -11.04
C ILE A 60 -5.75 14.03 -11.05
N ARG A 61 -5.12 13.29 -11.97
CA ARG A 61 -3.67 13.32 -12.17
C ARG A 61 -3.27 14.74 -12.60
N LEU A 62 -3.11 15.64 -11.63
CA LEU A 62 -2.36 16.88 -11.79
C LEU A 62 -0.89 16.49 -11.59
N GLY A 63 -0.08 16.67 -12.63
CA GLY A 63 1.19 15.99 -12.83
C GLY A 63 2.32 16.24 -11.81
N GLY A 64 3.42 15.50 -12.01
CA GLY A 64 4.71 15.62 -11.32
C GLY A 64 5.06 14.33 -10.56
N ARG A 65 6.25 13.72 -10.64
CA ARG A 65 7.60 14.19 -11.03
C ARG A 65 8.41 12.96 -11.46
N LYS A 66 9.23 13.06 -12.52
CA LYS A 66 10.30 12.09 -12.82
C LYS A 66 11.41 12.30 -11.77
N ASN A 67 11.80 11.27 -11.03
CA ASN A 67 13.05 11.29 -10.28
C ASN A 67 14.13 10.64 -11.14
N GLU A 68 14.91 11.49 -11.79
CA GLU A 68 16.21 11.13 -12.34
C GLU A 68 17.18 11.02 -11.17
N ASN A 69 17.59 9.80 -10.83
CA ASN A 69 18.81 9.57 -10.05
C ASN A 69 19.60 8.47 -10.77
N MET A 70 20.28 8.87 -11.85
CA MET A 70 21.35 8.09 -12.43
C MET A 70 22.63 8.48 -11.68
N GLY A 71 23.04 7.63 -10.74
CA GLY A 71 24.37 7.72 -10.18
C GLY A 71 25.40 7.51 -11.28
N THR A 72 26.40 8.38 -11.37
CA THR A 72 27.73 7.97 -11.78
C THR A 72 28.74 8.80 -11.02
N ARG A 73 29.34 8.19 -10.00
CA ARG A 73 30.69 8.54 -9.58
C ARG A 73 31.62 8.17 -10.73
N ARG A 74 32.36 9.13 -11.26
CA ARG A 74 33.69 8.87 -11.84
C ARG A 74 34.50 10.15 -11.76
N ILE A 75 35.53 10.06 -10.90
CA ILE A 75 36.88 10.63 -10.94
C ILE A 75 37.03 12.05 -11.46
#